data_AF-O82554-F1
#
_entry.id   AF-O82554-F1
#
_cell.length_a   1.000
_cell.length_b   1.000
_cell.length_c   1.000
_cell.angle_alpha   90.00
_cell.angle_beta   90.00
_cell.angle_gamma   90.00
#
_symmetry.space_group_name_H-M   'P 1'
#
loop_
_entity.id
_entity.type
_entity.pdbx_description
1 polymer ?
#
loop_
_entity_poly.entity_id
_entity_poly.type
_entity_poly.pdbx_seq_one_letter_code
_entity_poly.pdbx_strand_id
1 'polypeptide(L)'
;MAATQEDVYSDPGSPMMRRTQAGTYIIARIKKESDEGRYIILNGNGATPEGNIPFLDLFDINTGKKMERIWESDKEKYYETVVALMSDQEEGDLYLDKLKILTSKESKTENTQYYFVSWPDKNIVQVTNFPHPYPQLASLQKEMIRYERKDGVQLTATLYLPPGYNPSTDGPLPCLVWSYPGEFKNKDAAGQVRGLQMNLLE
;
A
#
# COMPACT_ATOMS: atom_id res chain seq x y z
N MET A 1 -10.22 19.71 -9.64
CA MET A 1 -9.90 20.20 -8.29
C MET A 1 -8.46 19.83 -8.04
N ALA A 2 -7.60 20.80 -7.74
CA ALA A 2 -6.21 20.52 -7.40
C ALA A 2 -6.14 20.41 -5.87
N ALA A 3 -5.77 19.23 -5.35
CA ALA A 3 -5.38 19.11 -3.96
C ALA A 3 -4.13 19.98 -3.77
N THR A 4 -4.16 20.89 -2.80
CA THR A 4 -2.95 21.58 -2.36
C THR A 4 -2.05 20.55 -1.67
N GLN A 5 -0.74 20.67 -1.83
CA GLN A 5 0.27 19.73 -1.30
C GLN A 5 0.18 19.45 0.22
N GLU A 6 -0.67 20.19 0.94
CA GLU A 6 -0.88 20.15 2.38
C GLU A 6 -2.11 19.31 2.79
N ASP A 7 -3.05 19.01 1.88
CA ASP A 7 -4.25 18.19 2.16
C ASP A 7 -4.27 16.93 1.29
N VAL A 8 -3.37 16.01 1.62
CA VAL A 8 -3.26 14.70 0.94
C VAL A 8 -4.45 13.77 1.21
N TYR A 9 -5.26 14.06 2.22
CA TYR A 9 -6.44 13.25 2.57
C TYR A 9 -7.63 13.53 1.64
N SER A 10 -7.66 14.68 0.97
CA SER A 10 -8.67 15.02 -0.04
C SER A 10 -8.21 14.76 -1.48
N ASP A 11 -7.06 14.07 -1.67
CA ASP A 11 -6.56 13.73 -3.00
C ASP A 11 -7.54 12.77 -3.72
N PRO A 12 -8.19 13.23 -4.82
CA PRO A 12 -9.12 12.39 -5.57
C PRO A 12 -8.41 11.32 -6.41
N GLY A 13 -7.07 11.32 -6.44
CA GLY A 13 -6.25 10.45 -7.26
C GLY A 13 -6.00 11.02 -8.65
N SER A 14 -5.25 10.26 -9.44
CA SER A 14 -4.85 10.62 -10.80
C SER A 14 -5.60 9.79 -11.85
N PRO A 15 -5.99 10.38 -13.00
CA PRO A 15 -6.60 9.63 -14.09
C PRO A 15 -5.71 8.46 -14.55
N MET A 16 -6.29 7.25 -14.62
CA MET A 16 -5.61 6.11 -15.20
C MET A 16 -5.48 6.27 -16.71
N MET A 17 -4.32 5.88 -17.22
CA MET A 17 -4.02 5.84 -18.64
C MET A 17 -4.14 4.41 -19.17
N ARG A 18 -4.52 4.28 -20.43
CA ARG A 18 -4.49 3.01 -21.16
C ARG A 18 -3.72 3.17 -22.46
N ARG A 19 -3.09 2.08 -22.90
CA ARG A 19 -2.38 2.05 -24.17
C ARG A 19 -3.37 1.87 -25.32
N THR A 20 -3.13 2.50 -26.47
CA THR A 20 -3.87 2.29 -27.71
C THR A 20 -3.14 1.29 -28.61
N GLN A 21 -3.80 0.79 -29.66
CA GLN A 21 -3.16 -0.07 -30.66
C GLN A 21 -1.97 0.62 -31.36
N ALA A 22 -1.99 1.95 -31.48
CA ALA A 22 -0.87 2.76 -32.00
C ALA A 22 0.28 2.93 -30.98
N GLY A 23 0.17 2.34 -29.79
CA GLY A 23 1.18 2.40 -28.73
C GLY A 23 1.19 3.69 -27.92
N THR A 24 0.27 4.63 -28.17
CA THR A 24 0.13 5.87 -27.40
C THR A 24 -0.69 5.66 -26.13
N TYR A 25 -0.52 6.52 -25.13
CA TYR A 25 -1.31 6.49 -23.90
C TYR A 25 -2.41 7.55 -23.94
N ILE A 26 -3.63 7.14 -23.63
CA ILE A 26 -4.80 8.02 -23.50
C ILE A 26 -5.48 7.78 -22.16
N ILE A 27 -6.25 8.75 -21.66
CA ILE A 27 -7.07 8.55 -20.45
C ILE A 27 -8.05 7.40 -20.70
N ALA A 28 -8.12 6.49 -19.74
CA ALA A 28 -9.07 5.39 -19.76
C ALA A 28 -10.49 5.93 -19.56
N ARG A 29 -11.31 5.85 -20.62
CA ARG A 29 -12.74 6.20 -20.58
C ARG A 29 -13.55 4.94 -20.33
N ILE A 30 -14.51 5.04 -19.43
CA ILE A 30 -15.37 3.95 -18.99
C ILE A 30 -16.82 4.29 -19.31
N LYS A 31 -17.56 3.27 -19.75
CA LYS A 31 -19.02 3.23 -19.83
C LYS A 31 -19.54 2.17 -18.89
N LYS A 32 -20.78 2.36 -18.42
CA LYS A 32 -21.55 1.34 -17.72
C LYS A 32 -22.67 0.89 -18.63
N GLU A 33 -23.05 -0.38 -18.60
CA GLU A 33 -24.23 -0.83 -19.35
C GLU A 33 -25.53 -0.23 -18.80
N SER A 34 -25.53 0.18 -17.52
CA SER A 34 -26.69 0.70 -16.81
C SER A 34 -27.06 2.15 -17.14
N ASP A 35 -26.20 2.90 -17.83
CA ASP A 35 -26.44 4.31 -18.14
C ASP A 35 -25.67 4.80 -19.39
N GLU A 36 -25.99 6.01 -19.84
CA GLU A 36 -25.30 6.67 -20.97
C GLU A 36 -24.11 7.54 -20.53
N GLY A 37 -23.72 7.45 -19.24
CA GLY A 37 -22.65 8.24 -18.67
C GLY A 37 -21.28 7.87 -19.24
N ARG A 38 -20.38 8.86 -19.25
CA ARG A 38 -18.95 8.64 -19.52
C ARG A 38 -18.16 8.93 -18.27
N TYR A 39 -17.26 8.02 -17.95
CA TYR A 39 -16.47 8.08 -16.74
C TYR A 39 -14.98 8.03 -17.08
N ILE A 40 -14.16 8.54 -16.18
CA ILE A 40 -12.72 8.22 -16.13
C ILE A 40 -12.43 7.49 -14.81
N ILE A 41 -11.41 6.66 -14.80
CA ILE A 41 -10.95 6.00 -13.58
C ILE A 41 -9.90 6.89 -12.91
N LEU A 42 -10.09 7.20 -11.65
CA LEU A 42 -9.11 7.86 -10.79
C LEU A 42 -8.46 6.82 -9.89
N ASN A 43 -7.14 6.79 -9.85
CA ASN A 43 -6.34 5.94 -8.97
C ASN A 43 -5.68 6.81 -7.91
N GLY A 44 -6.03 6.58 -6.65
CA GLY A 44 -5.55 7.36 -5.51
C GLY A 44 -4.85 6.49 -4.48
N ASN A 45 -3.90 7.08 -3.76
CA ASN A 45 -3.22 6.42 -2.64
C ASN A 45 -4.12 6.31 -1.40
N GLY A 46 -5.17 7.15 -1.31
CA GLY A 46 -6.12 7.19 -0.20
C GLY A 46 -5.45 7.36 1.15
N ALA A 47 -4.63 8.40 1.30
CA ALA A 47 -3.95 8.67 2.56
C ALA A 47 -4.98 8.87 3.70
N THR A 48 -4.78 8.16 4.81
CA THR A 48 -5.53 8.34 6.06
C THR A 48 -4.55 8.43 7.24
N PRO A 49 -5.00 8.85 8.44
CA PRO A 49 -4.17 8.82 9.65
C PRO A 49 -3.62 7.42 10.00
N GLU A 50 -4.31 6.36 9.57
CA GLU A 50 -3.95 4.95 9.81
C GLU A 50 -3.02 4.38 8.74
N GLY A 51 -2.85 5.09 7.61
CA GLY A 51 -2.02 4.66 6.49
C GLY A 51 -2.67 4.94 5.14
N ASN A 52 -2.02 4.51 4.06
CA ASN A 52 -2.59 4.61 2.73
C ASN A 52 -3.60 3.48 2.50
N ILE A 53 -4.79 3.82 2.04
CA ILE A 53 -5.83 2.90 1.58
C ILE A 53 -6.08 3.18 0.09
N PRO A 54 -5.27 2.60 -0.81
CA PRO A 54 -5.39 2.84 -2.24
C PRO A 54 -6.78 2.51 -2.78
N PHE A 55 -7.22 3.24 -3.79
CA PHE A 55 -8.57 3.10 -4.33
C PHE A 55 -8.66 3.39 -5.82
N LEU A 56 -9.74 2.90 -6.43
CA LEU A 56 -10.21 3.31 -7.75
C LEU A 56 -11.61 3.91 -7.64
N ASP A 57 -11.74 5.15 -8.11
CA ASP A 57 -13.02 5.85 -8.24
C ASP A 57 -13.37 6.06 -9.71
N LEU A 58 -14.66 6.07 -10.03
CA LEU A 58 -15.18 6.56 -11.29
C LEU A 58 -15.60 8.01 -11.16
N PHE A 59 -15.04 8.88 -12.00
CA PHE A 59 -15.44 10.27 -12.11
C PHE A 59 -16.28 10.49 -13.36
N ASP A 60 -17.53 10.93 -13.17
CA ASP A 60 -18.46 11.27 -14.25
C ASP A 60 -18.05 12.59 -14.93
N ILE A 61 -17.65 12.50 -16.21
CA ILE A 61 -17.20 13.67 -16.98
C ILE A 61 -18.37 14.51 -17.50
N ASN A 62 -19.57 13.94 -17.60
CA ASN A 62 -20.75 14.65 -18.08
C ASN A 62 -21.29 15.58 -16.99
N THR A 63 -21.33 15.12 -15.75
CA THR A 63 -21.88 15.89 -14.62
C THR A 63 -20.82 16.62 -13.81
N GLY A 64 -19.56 16.18 -13.90
CA GLY A 64 -18.41 16.77 -13.21
C GLY A 64 -18.44 16.60 -11.68
N LYS A 65 -19.30 15.73 -11.15
CA LYS A 65 -19.64 15.72 -9.71
C LYS A 65 -19.67 14.35 -9.05
N LYS A 66 -19.85 13.26 -9.80
CA LYS A 66 -20.03 11.94 -9.17
C LYS A 66 -18.72 11.18 -9.15
N MET A 67 -18.18 10.96 -7.94
CA MET A 67 -17.14 9.99 -7.65
C MET A 67 -17.79 8.73 -7.09
N GLU A 68 -17.55 7.58 -7.70
CA GLU A 68 -18.07 6.30 -7.25
C GLU A 68 -16.93 5.31 -7.03
N ARG A 69 -16.81 4.82 -5.79
CA ARG A 69 -15.79 3.84 -5.41
C ARG A 69 -16.06 2.49 -6.05
N ILE A 70 -15.20 2.06 -6.97
CA ILE A 70 -15.31 0.75 -7.62
C ILE A 70 -14.35 -0.29 -7.03
N TRP A 71 -13.24 0.14 -6.43
CA TRP A 71 -12.28 -0.74 -5.77
C TRP A 71 -11.55 0.01 -4.65
N GLU A 72 -11.23 -0.67 -3.56
CA GLU A 72 -10.47 -0.15 -2.42
C GLU A 72 -9.58 -1.28 -1.89
N SER A 73 -8.35 -0.95 -1.48
CA SER A 73 -7.45 -1.89 -0.81
C SER A 73 -8.06 -2.40 0.49
N ASP A 74 -7.85 -3.67 0.78
CA ASP A 74 -8.07 -4.21 2.12
C ASP A 74 -7.10 -3.53 3.09
N LYS A 75 -7.64 -2.87 4.13
CA LYS A 75 -6.86 -2.10 5.11
C LYS A 75 -6.42 -2.92 6.33
N GLU A 76 -6.90 -4.15 6.48
CA GLU A 76 -6.70 -4.92 7.71
C GLU A 76 -5.37 -5.69 7.70
N LYS A 77 -5.00 -6.28 6.56
CA LYS A 77 -3.84 -7.18 6.49
C LYS A 77 -2.80 -6.82 5.43
N TYR A 78 -3.24 -6.31 4.28
CA TYR A 78 -2.39 -6.16 3.12
C TYR A 78 -2.25 -4.70 2.71
N TYR A 79 -1.11 -4.36 2.12
CA TYR A 79 -1.01 -3.16 1.31
C TYR A 79 -1.22 -3.57 -0.15
N GLU A 80 -2.34 -3.15 -0.74
CA GLU A 80 -2.68 -3.47 -2.12
C GLU A 80 -2.76 -2.19 -2.96
N THR A 81 -2.07 -2.17 -4.10
CA THR A 81 -2.05 -1.03 -5.02
C THR A 81 -2.37 -1.46 -6.44
N VAL A 82 -2.94 -0.55 -7.23
CA VAL A 82 -3.21 -0.79 -8.65
C VAL A 82 -1.97 -0.48 -9.47
N VAL A 83 -1.45 -1.51 -10.13
CA VAL A 83 -0.21 -1.45 -10.93
C VAL A 83 -0.51 -1.02 -12.36
N ALA A 84 -1.55 -1.61 -12.96
CA ALA A 84 -1.87 -1.38 -14.35
C ALA A 84 -3.34 -1.64 -14.67
N LEU A 85 -3.85 -0.92 -15.66
CA LEU A 85 -5.08 -1.28 -16.34
C LEU A 85 -4.78 -2.35 -17.40
N MET A 86 -5.47 -3.49 -17.33
CA MET A 86 -5.25 -4.62 -18.23
C MET A 86 -6.29 -4.69 -19.36
N SER A 87 -7.39 -3.95 -19.24
CA SER A 87 -8.37 -3.76 -20.32
C SER A 87 -7.88 -2.69 -21.31
N ASP A 88 -6.79 -2.94 -22.03
CA ASP A 88 -6.17 -1.97 -22.96
C ASP A 88 -6.14 -2.44 -24.43
N GLN A 89 -6.69 -3.63 -24.71
CA GLN A 89 -6.67 -4.23 -26.05
C GLN A 89 -7.83 -3.77 -26.95
N GLU A 90 -8.91 -3.23 -26.36
CA GLU A 90 -10.12 -2.84 -27.08
C GLU A 90 -10.09 -1.35 -27.49
N GLU A 91 -10.40 -1.07 -28.77
CA GLU A 91 -10.62 0.29 -29.23
C GLU A 91 -11.89 0.90 -28.61
N GLY A 92 -11.95 2.24 -28.53
CA GLY A 92 -13.15 2.93 -28.03
C GLY A 92 -13.20 3.10 -26.51
N ASP A 93 -14.39 3.16 -25.93
CA ASP A 93 -14.56 3.28 -24.48
C ASP A 93 -14.55 1.88 -23.85
N LEU A 94 -13.95 1.74 -22.67
CA LEU A 94 -13.97 0.50 -21.90
C LEU A 94 -15.31 0.33 -21.21
N TYR A 95 -15.72 -0.91 -20.98
CA TYR A 95 -16.94 -1.22 -20.23
C TYR A 95 -16.58 -1.68 -18.82
N LEU A 96 -17.30 -1.16 -17.81
CA LEU A 96 -17.01 -1.43 -16.41
C LEU A 96 -17.12 -2.92 -16.06
N ASP A 97 -18.12 -3.62 -16.60
CA ASP A 97 -18.34 -5.06 -16.42
C ASP A 97 -17.24 -5.93 -17.06
N LYS A 98 -16.40 -5.35 -17.91
CA LYS A 98 -15.24 -6.02 -18.55
C LYS A 98 -13.91 -5.45 -18.06
N LEU A 99 -13.95 -4.61 -17.02
CA LEU A 99 -12.76 -4.01 -16.46
C LEU A 99 -11.87 -5.08 -15.84
N LYS A 100 -10.59 -5.02 -16.14
CA LYS A 100 -9.55 -5.86 -15.57
C LYS A 100 -8.36 -5.00 -15.21
N ILE A 101 -7.89 -5.14 -13.98
CA ILE A 101 -6.72 -4.46 -13.46
C ILE A 101 -5.71 -5.49 -12.95
N LEU A 102 -4.45 -5.07 -12.88
CA LEU A 102 -3.38 -5.77 -12.17
C LEU A 102 -3.14 -5.03 -10.86
N THR A 103 -3.26 -5.72 -9.74
CA THR A 103 -2.88 -5.21 -8.43
C THR A 103 -1.60 -5.88 -7.95
N SER A 104 -0.82 -5.15 -7.14
CA SER A 104 0.25 -5.72 -6.33
C SER A 104 -0.19 -5.72 -4.88
N LYS A 105 0.07 -6.82 -4.19
CA LYS A 105 -0.38 -7.06 -2.82
C LYS A 105 0.78 -7.62 -2.00
N GLU A 106 1.03 -7.01 -0.85
CA GLU A 106 2.09 -7.40 0.07
C GLU A 106 1.67 -7.22 1.53
N SER A 107 2.43 -7.80 2.44
CA SER A 107 2.25 -7.59 3.88
C SER A 107 3.60 -7.46 4.58
N LYS A 108 3.61 -7.28 5.90
CA LYS A 108 4.86 -7.21 6.67
C LYS A 108 5.68 -8.50 6.59
N THR A 109 5.04 -9.62 6.28
CA THR A 109 5.63 -10.97 6.29
C THR A 109 5.56 -11.67 4.94
N GLU A 110 4.81 -11.12 3.98
CA GLU A 110 4.63 -11.68 2.65
C GLU A 110 5.18 -10.70 1.62
N ASN A 111 6.08 -11.19 0.76
CA ASN A 111 6.61 -10.42 -0.34
C ASN A 111 5.53 -10.12 -1.39
N THR A 112 5.75 -9.07 -2.16
CA THR A 112 4.81 -8.62 -3.20
C THR A 112 4.44 -9.73 -4.17
N GLN A 113 3.14 -9.97 -4.28
CA GLN A 113 2.52 -10.82 -5.29
C GLN A 113 1.58 -10.00 -6.16
N TYR A 114 1.33 -10.46 -7.38
CA TYR A 114 0.47 -9.78 -8.33
C TYR A 114 -0.81 -10.56 -8.57
N TYR A 115 -1.92 -9.84 -8.68
CA TYR A 115 -3.26 -10.39 -8.86
C TYR A 115 -3.99 -9.65 -9.97
N PHE A 116 -4.77 -10.38 -10.75
CA PHE A 116 -5.81 -9.78 -11.57
C PHE A 116 -7.07 -9.61 -10.75
N VAL A 117 -7.70 -8.43 -10.86
CA VAL A 117 -9.06 -8.18 -10.38
C VAL A 117 -9.93 -7.89 -11.59
N SER A 118 -11.02 -8.64 -11.76
CA SER A 118 -11.89 -8.56 -12.94
C SER A 118 -13.34 -8.33 -12.55
N TRP A 119 -13.97 -7.33 -13.14
CA TRP A 119 -15.40 -7.05 -13.00
C TRP A 119 -16.23 -8.02 -13.87
N PRO A 120 -17.55 -8.14 -13.63
CA PRO A 120 -18.37 -7.40 -12.64
C PRO A 120 -18.20 -7.87 -11.20
N ASP A 121 -17.87 -9.15 -10.99
CA ASP A 121 -17.87 -9.79 -9.66
C ASP A 121 -16.64 -9.46 -8.81
N LYS A 122 -15.68 -8.70 -9.35
CA LYS A 122 -14.35 -8.45 -8.76
C LYS A 122 -13.62 -9.76 -8.46
N ASN A 123 -13.69 -10.71 -9.38
CA ASN A 123 -12.99 -11.98 -9.27
C ASN A 123 -11.47 -11.75 -9.23
N ILE A 124 -10.81 -12.39 -8.27
CA ILE A 124 -9.38 -12.23 -7.99
C ILE A 124 -8.63 -13.49 -8.43
N VAL A 125 -7.62 -13.32 -9.29
CA VAL A 125 -6.76 -14.41 -9.75
C VAL A 125 -5.30 -14.06 -9.51
N GLN A 126 -4.59 -14.89 -8.76
CA GLN A 126 -3.16 -14.71 -8.52
C GLN A 126 -2.35 -14.99 -9.79
N VAL A 127 -1.46 -14.07 -10.15
CA VAL A 127 -0.60 -14.14 -11.34
C VAL A 127 0.78 -14.66 -10.98
N THR A 128 1.29 -14.30 -9.82
CA THR A 128 2.64 -14.66 -9.37
C THR A 128 2.59 -15.42 -8.06
N ASN A 129 3.52 -16.34 -7.87
CA ASN A 129 3.74 -17.02 -6.59
C ASN A 129 5.23 -17.02 -6.28
N PHE A 130 5.79 -15.83 -6.05
CA PHE A 130 7.21 -15.68 -5.77
C PHE A 130 7.52 -16.16 -4.35
N PRO A 131 8.51 -17.05 -4.16
CA PRO A 131 8.94 -17.40 -2.82
C PRO A 131 9.52 -16.18 -2.11
N HIS A 132 9.39 -16.15 -0.78
CA HIS A 132 10.00 -15.10 0.02
C HIS A 132 11.53 -15.09 -0.24
N PRO A 133 12.15 -13.94 -0.55
CA PRO A 133 13.57 -13.89 -0.93
C PRO A 133 14.51 -14.32 0.20
N TYR A 134 14.05 -14.17 1.45
CA TYR A 134 14.77 -14.58 2.66
C TYR A 134 13.87 -15.35 3.63
N PRO A 135 13.48 -16.61 3.35
CA PRO A 135 12.43 -17.31 4.12
C PRO A 135 12.72 -17.38 5.62
N GLN A 136 14.00 -17.46 5.99
CA GLN A 136 14.45 -17.50 7.39
C GLN A 136 14.18 -16.17 8.14
N LEU A 137 14.08 -15.05 7.41
CA LEU A 137 13.82 -13.74 8.00
C LEU A 137 12.32 -13.44 8.16
N ALA A 138 11.44 -14.19 7.47
CA ALA A 138 10.00 -13.95 7.48
C ALA A 138 9.37 -14.21 8.86
N SER A 139 9.95 -15.12 9.63
CA SER A 139 9.49 -15.50 10.97
C SER A 139 10.30 -14.85 12.11
N LEU A 140 11.14 -13.85 11.80
CA LEU A 140 11.87 -13.11 12.82
C LEU A 140 10.92 -12.41 13.78
N GLN A 141 11.19 -12.56 15.06
CA GLN A 141 10.50 -11.80 16.09
C GLN A 141 11.12 -10.42 16.20
N LYS A 142 10.29 -9.39 16.15
CA LYS A 142 10.70 -7.99 16.27
C LYS A 142 10.06 -7.39 17.50
N GLU A 143 10.88 -6.84 18.38
CA GLU A 143 10.43 -6.16 19.59
C GLU A 143 11.03 -4.76 19.65
N MET A 144 10.21 -3.76 19.97
CA MET A 144 10.72 -2.42 20.26
C MET A 144 11.09 -2.35 21.74
N ILE A 145 12.38 -2.23 22.03
CA ILE A 145 12.86 -2.04 23.39
C ILE A 145 13.09 -0.55 23.68
N ARG A 146 12.82 -0.15 24.92
CA ARG A 146 13.06 1.21 25.43
C ARG A 146 14.08 1.14 26.54
N TYR A 147 15.06 2.04 26.51
CA TYR A 147 16.10 2.08 27.54
C TYR A 147 16.57 3.51 27.77
N GLU A 148 17.00 3.78 29.00
CA GLU A 148 17.52 5.08 29.39
C GLU A 148 19.05 5.07 29.37
N ARG A 149 19.64 6.03 28.65
CA ARG A 149 21.08 6.26 28.68
C ARG A 149 21.45 6.99 29.97
N LYS A 150 22.68 6.78 30.47
CA LYS A 150 23.18 7.36 31.73
C LYS A 150 23.01 8.88 31.90
N ASP A 151 22.82 9.64 30.82
CA ASP A 151 22.62 11.09 30.83
C ASP A 151 21.14 11.53 30.78
N GLY A 152 20.22 10.61 31.06
CA GLY A 152 18.77 10.82 31.14
C GLY A 152 18.04 10.80 29.79
N VAL A 153 18.74 10.49 28.70
CA VAL A 153 18.12 10.42 27.36
C VAL A 153 17.41 9.08 27.20
N GLN A 154 16.11 9.11 26.98
CA GLN A 154 15.32 7.95 26.59
C GLN A 154 15.67 7.56 25.15
N LEU A 155 15.93 6.29 24.90
CA LEU A 155 16.24 5.75 23.58
C LEU A 155 15.36 4.55 23.28
N THR A 156 15.18 4.27 22.00
CA THR A 156 14.52 3.06 21.52
C THR A 156 15.43 2.29 20.58
N ALA A 157 15.27 0.97 20.55
CA ALA A 157 15.91 0.10 19.57
C ALA A 157 14.92 -0.97 19.12
N THR A 158 15.13 -1.51 17.92
CA THR A 158 14.43 -2.72 17.47
C THR A 158 15.32 -3.92 17.75
N LEU A 159 14.88 -4.78 18.65
CA LEU A 159 15.47 -6.08 18.92
C LEU A 159 14.90 -7.09 17.93
N TYR A 160 15.80 -7.80 17.25
CA TYR A 160 15.47 -8.91 16.37
C TYR A 160 15.90 -10.20 17.05
N LEU A 161 14.96 -11.12 17.27
CA LEU A 161 15.23 -12.43 17.84
C LEU A 161 15.06 -13.52 16.78
N PRO A 162 15.90 -14.57 16.80
CA PRO A 162 15.72 -15.73 15.94
C PRO A 162 14.31 -16.34 16.09
N PRO A 163 13.74 -16.90 15.01
CA PRO A 163 12.45 -17.55 15.09
C PRO A 163 12.44 -18.66 16.16
N GLY A 164 11.45 -18.62 17.06
CA GLY A 164 11.28 -19.66 18.10
C GLY A 164 12.18 -19.52 19.32
N TYR A 165 13.01 -18.48 19.41
CA TYR A 165 13.85 -18.24 20.58
C TYR A 165 12.99 -18.01 21.84
N ASN A 166 13.32 -18.70 22.93
CA ASN A 166 12.71 -18.55 24.24
C ASN A 166 13.78 -18.23 25.29
N PRO A 167 13.80 -17.00 25.85
CA PRO A 167 14.78 -16.60 26.85
C PRO A 167 14.86 -17.51 28.09
N SER A 168 13.75 -18.17 28.46
CA SER A 168 13.69 -19.04 29.64
C SER A 168 14.36 -20.40 29.43
N THR A 169 14.44 -20.89 28.19
CA THR A 169 15.01 -22.21 27.89
C THR A 169 16.36 -22.13 27.18
N ASP A 170 16.57 -21.10 26.36
CA ASP A 170 17.67 -21.08 25.40
C ASP A 170 18.89 -20.30 25.90
N GLY A 171 18.72 -19.47 26.93
CA GLY A 171 19.80 -18.65 27.51
C GLY A 171 20.29 -17.54 26.57
N PRO A 172 21.34 -16.80 26.95
CA PRO A 172 21.77 -15.62 26.21
C PRO A 172 22.39 -15.95 24.84
N LEU A 173 22.06 -15.16 23.81
CA LEU A 173 22.62 -15.25 22.47
C LEU A 173 23.73 -14.21 22.23
N PRO A 174 24.69 -14.48 21.33
CA PRO A 174 25.56 -13.45 20.79
C PRO A 174 24.73 -12.30 20.18
N CYS A 175 25.06 -11.07 20.53
CA CYS A 175 24.31 -9.89 20.11
C CYS A 175 25.17 -9.00 19.19
N LEU A 176 24.61 -8.66 18.02
CA LEU A 176 25.15 -7.63 17.14
C LEU A 176 24.36 -6.35 17.38
N VAL A 177 25.03 -5.29 17.80
CA VAL A 177 24.43 -3.96 17.91
C VAL A 177 24.78 -3.17 16.66
N TRP A 178 23.76 -2.79 15.88
CA TRP A 178 23.91 -1.87 14.77
C TRP A 178 23.28 -0.52 15.12
N SER A 179 24.10 0.53 15.06
CA SER A 179 23.67 1.90 15.30
C SER A 179 24.15 2.78 14.15
N TYR A 180 23.23 3.51 13.52
CA TYR A 180 23.58 4.58 12.59
C TYR A 180 23.23 5.93 13.23
N PRO A 181 24.18 6.87 13.35
CA PRO A 181 23.96 8.10 14.11
C PRO A 181 22.96 9.02 13.39
N GLY A 182 21.88 9.37 14.09
CA GLY A 182 21.06 10.53 13.75
C GLY A 182 21.53 11.74 14.55
N GLU A 183 21.73 12.88 13.89
CA GLU A 183 21.99 14.14 14.58
C GLU A 183 20.67 14.80 15.01
N PHE A 184 20.57 15.12 16.29
CA PHE A 184 19.39 15.78 16.87
C PHE A 184 19.79 17.08 17.54
N LYS A 185 18.95 18.12 17.37
CA LYS A 185 19.21 19.45 17.94
C LYS A 185 19.01 19.51 19.46
N ASN A 186 18.30 18.55 20.06
CA ASN A 186 18.07 18.49 21.52
C ASN A 186 17.74 17.06 21.99
N LYS A 187 17.79 16.86 23.32
CA LYS A 187 17.55 15.56 23.98
C LYS A 187 16.12 15.03 23.74
N ASP A 188 15.12 15.91 23.76
CA ASP A 188 13.72 15.53 23.56
C ASP A 188 13.49 14.98 22.15
N ALA A 189 14.13 15.57 21.13
CA ALA A 189 14.07 15.08 19.75
C ALA A 189 14.79 13.74 19.56
N ALA A 190 15.85 13.47 20.33
CA ALA A 190 16.56 12.18 20.30
C ALA A 190 15.74 11.04 20.93
N GLY A 191 14.85 11.35 21.88
CA GLY A 191 13.99 10.36 22.54
C GLY A 191 12.64 10.11 21.87
N GLN A 192 12.34 10.81 20.77
CA GLN A 192 11.13 10.55 19.98
C GLN A 192 11.25 9.22 19.24
N VAL A 193 10.23 8.37 19.38
CA VAL A 193 10.10 7.14 18.57
C VAL A 193 9.95 7.55 17.11
N ARG A 194 10.92 7.21 16.27
CA ARG A 194 10.84 7.38 14.82
C ARG A 194 10.90 6.01 14.16
N GLY A 195 9.72 5.43 14.00
CA GLY A 195 9.46 4.16 13.36
C GLY A 195 7.96 3.94 13.41
N LEU A 196 7.38 3.39 12.33
CA LEU A 196 5.93 3.14 12.25
C LEU A 196 5.49 2.30 13.45
N GLN A 197 4.82 2.94 14.40
CA GLN A 197 4.08 2.27 15.46
C GLN A 197 2.79 1.75 14.83
N MET A 198 2.90 0.70 14.02
CA MET A 198 1.72 -0.09 13.70
C MET A 198 1.46 -0.98 14.89
N ASN A 199 0.41 -0.66 15.65
CA ASN A 199 -0.08 -1.45 16.77
C ASN A 199 -0.11 -2.93 16.37
N LEU A 200 0.60 -3.74 17.17
CA LEU A 200 0.31 -5.16 17.31
C LEU A 200 -1.05 -5.23 18.00
N LEU A 201 -2.12 -5.23 17.22
CA LEU A 201 -3.36 -5.81 17.70
C LEU A 201 -3.27 -7.31 17.39
N GLU A 202 -3.47 -8.07 18.46
CA GLU A 202 -3.44 -9.52 18.55
C GLU A 202 -4.30 -10.23 17.49
#